data_AF-A0A916SQ86-F1
#
_entry.id   AF-A0A916SQ86-F1
#
_cell.length_a   1.000
_cell.length_b   1.000
_cell.length_c   1.000
_cell.angle_alpha   90.00
_cell.angle_beta   90.00
_cell.angle_gamma   90.00
#
_symmetry.space_group_name_H-M   'P 1'
#
loop_
_entity.id
_entity.type
_entity.pdbx_description
1 polymer ?
#
loop_
_entity_poly.entity_id
_entity_poly.type
_entity_poly.pdbx_seq_one_letter_code
_entity_poly.pdbx_strand_id
1 'polypeptide(L)'
;MLRELGERGDIIKRMHKALTERGIERGSAGYVLASESLDEPIVGRLVERGLDDELKGTAYAVVDGVDGRTHHIKLPDLDAAGDGASGSIVELRKYDDARGRRRVALAVRSDLDIGRQVTASGATWLDRQAVAREPLSLSDGGFGAEVQQAMERRANHLVEQGLTERQGHGVVFTRKLIDTLRRRELDALGEKLAAETGQPFNRIGSGEYVAGTYRQRFALASGRFAMIDDGLGFQLVPWSPSLENQIGKHVSGVARNDGGIDWSFGRKRAMGL
;
A
#
# COMPACT_ATOMS: atom_id res chain seq x y z
N MET A 1 7.65 -12.55 -35.11
CA MET A 1 6.35 -13.17 -35.44
C MET A 1 6.05 -14.45 -34.66
N LEU A 2 6.60 -15.65 -34.97
CA LEU A 2 6.25 -16.87 -34.20
C LEU A 2 6.61 -16.81 -32.70
N ARG A 3 7.77 -16.24 -32.35
CA ARG A 3 8.22 -16.14 -30.94
C ARG A 3 7.36 -15.21 -30.10
N GLU A 4 6.93 -14.08 -30.67
CA GLU A 4 6.07 -13.09 -29.98
C GLU A 4 4.65 -13.61 -29.78
N LEU A 5 4.12 -14.39 -30.74
CA LEU A 5 2.84 -15.08 -30.61
C LEU A 5 2.87 -16.14 -29.50
N GLY A 6 3.97 -16.88 -29.37
CA GLY A 6 4.18 -17.84 -28.28
C GLY A 6 4.24 -17.17 -26.91
N GLU A 7 5.06 -16.12 -26.78
CA GLU A 7 5.21 -15.34 -25.54
C GLU A 7 3.87 -14.72 -25.10
N ARG A 8 3.10 -14.16 -26.05
CA ARG A 8 1.75 -13.63 -25.79
C ARG A 8 0.83 -14.72 -25.25
N GLY A 9 0.83 -15.90 -25.87
CA GLY A 9 0.02 -17.03 -25.44
C GLY A 9 0.35 -17.49 -24.02
N ASP A 10 1.62 -17.51 -23.65
CA ASP A 10 2.05 -17.93 -22.32
C ASP A 10 1.72 -16.90 -21.23
N ILE A 11 1.82 -15.60 -21.55
CA ILE A 11 1.36 -14.54 -20.63
C ILE A 11 -0.16 -14.64 -20.41
N ILE A 12 -0.96 -14.87 -21.45
CA ILE A 12 -2.41 -15.02 -21.32
C ILE A 12 -2.77 -16.22 -20.43
N LYS A 13 -2.10 -17.36 -20.62
CA LYS A 13 -2.28 -18.54 -19.76
C LYS A 13 -1.93 -18.23 -18.31
N ARG A 14 -0.83 -17.52 -18.07
CA ARG A 14 -0.38 -17.10 -16.74
C ARG A 14 -1.43 -16.21 -16.06
N MET A 15 -1.90 -15.16 -16.75
CA MET A 15 -2.95 -14.28 -16.23
C MET A 15 -4.23 -15.05 -15.90
N HIS A 16 -4.69 -15.91 -16.82
CA HIS A 16 -5.88 -16.71 -16.61
C HIS A 16 -5.74 -17.65 -15.40
N LYS A 17 -4.59 -18.32 -15.26
CA LYS A 17 -4.30 -19.16 -14.10
C LYS A 17 -4.33 -18.35 -12.80
N ALA A 18 -3.61 -17.24 -12.74
CA ALA A 18 -3.50 -16.39 -11.55
C ALA A 18 -4.86 -15.83 -11.09
N LEU A 19 -5.73 -15.50 -12.04
CA LEU A 19 -7.11 -15.05 -11.77
C LEU A 19 -8.00 -16.18 -11.27
N THR A 20 -7.99 -17.33 -11.95
CA THR A 20 -8.82 -18.50 -11.62
C THR A 20 -8.48 -19.07 -10.25
N GLU A 21 -7.19 -19.15 -9.89
CA GLU A 21 -6.74 -19.60 -8.57
C GLU A 21 -7.27 -18.73 -7.41
N ARG A 22 -7.75 -17.53 -7.72
CA ARG A 22 -8.37 -16.60 -6.77
C ARG A 22 -9.87 -16.45 -6.92
N GLY A 23 -10.49 -17.24 -7.80
CA GLY A 23 -11.91 -17.12 -8.11
C GLY A 23 -12.29 -15.78 -8.74
N ILE A 24 -11.35 -15.11 -9.41
CA ILE A 24 -11.62 -13.85 -10.11
C ILE A 24 -11.96 -14.18 -11.57
N GLU A 25 -13.22 -13.98 -11.95
CA GLU A 25 -13.65 -14.16 -13.33
C GLU A 25 -13.42 -12.88 -14.13
N ARG A 26 -12.52 -12.94 -15.13
CA ARG A 26 -12.28 -11.88 -16.11
C ARG A 26 -12.25 -12.46 -17.50
N GLY A 27 -12.87 -11.77 -18.45
CA GLY A 27 -12.77 -12.12 -19.87
C GLY A 27 -11.39 -11.75 -20.41
N SER A 28 -10.80 -12.62 -21.24
CA SER A 28 -9.50 -12.37 -21.89
C SER A 28 -9.49 -11.15 -22.82
N ALA A 29 -10.67 -10.69 -23.27
CA ALA A 29 -10.82 -9.44 -24.03
C ALA A 29 -10.41 -8.19 -23.24
N GLY A 30 -10.39 -8.27 -21.89
CA GLY A 30 -9.95 -7.18 -21.01
C GLY A 30 -8.49 -7.26 -20.60
N TYR A 31 -7.70 -8.17 -21.18
CA TYR A 31 -6.28 -8.31 -20.83
C TYR A 31 -5.42 -7.29 -21.57
N VAL A 32 -4.60 -6.56 -20.82
CA VAL A 32 -3.61 -5.60 -21.33
C VAL A 32 -2.23 -6.15 -21.01
N LEU A 33 -1.40 -6.28 -22.05
CA LEU A 33 -0.03 -6.76 -21.91
C LEU A 33 0.94 -5.59 -21.98
N ALA A 34 2.04 -5.66 -21.23
CA ALA A 34 3.03 -4.59 -21.02
C ALA A 34 3.53 -3.84 -22.27
N SER A 35 3.33 -4.37 -23.49
CA SER A 35 3.68 -3.72 -24.75
C SER A 35 2.63 -2.70 -25.27
N GLU A 36 1.43 -2.62 -24.68
CA GLU A 36 0.26 -1.95 -25.28
C GLU A 36 -0.16 -0.63 -24.59
N SER A 37 0.80 0.16 -24.11
CA SER A 37 0.70 1.50 -23.47
C SER A 37 0.62 1.49 -21.95
N LEU A 38 1.50 2.28 -21.33
CA LEU A 38 1.60 2.49 -19.88
C LEU A 38 1.29 3.96 -19.51
N ASP A 39 0.66 4.73 -20.39
CA ASP A 39 0.61 6.19 -20.26
C ASP A 39 -0.32 6.66 -19.14
N GLU A 40 -1.28 5.83 -18.74
CA GLU A 40 -2.13 6.04 -17.58
C GLU A 40 -1.59 5.30 -16.33
N PRO A 41 -1.75 5.87 -15.12
CA PRO A 41 -1.39 5.19 -13.89
C PRO A 41 -2.30 3.96 -13.69
N ILE A 42 -1.68 2.78 -13.61
CA ILE A 42 -2.40 1.54 -13.35
C ILE A 42 -2.57 1.40 -11.84
N VAL A 43 -3.80 1.52 -11.36
CA VAL A 43 -4.18 1.23 -9.96
C VAL A 43 -5.09 0.03 -9.93
N GLY A 44 -4.88 -0.90 -9.01
CA GLY A 44 -5.72 -2.09 -8.92
C GLY A 44 -5.32 -3.05 -7.80
N ARG A 45 -6.02 -4.18 -7.76
CA ARG A 45 -5.72 -5.30 -6.88
C ARG A 45 -4.57 -6.11 -7.46
N LEU A 46 -3.52 -6.34 -6.68
CA LEU A 46 -2.45 -7.24 -7.04
C LEU A 46 -2.96 -8.69 -7.05
N VAL A 47 -3.00 -9.31 -8.23
CA VAL A 47 -3.38 -10.71 -8.40
C VAL A 47 -2.16 -11.60 -8.20
N GLU A 48 -1.02 -11.26 -8.78
CA GLU A 48 0.19 -12.07 -8.67
C GLU A 48 1.42 -11.22 -8.97
N ARG A 49 2.57 -11.62 -8.44
CA ARG A 49 3.89 -11.16 -8.88
C ARG A 49 4.88 -12.31 -8.82
N GLY A 50 5.90 -12.27 -9.67
CA GLY A 50 6.92 -13.32 -9.72
C GLY A 50 8.10 -12.97 -10.62
N LEU A 51 9.06 -13.89 -10.70
CA LEU A 51 10.16 -13.82 -11.67
C LEU A 51 9.65 -14.14 -13.07
N ASP A 52 10.02 -13.32 -14.05
CA ASP A 52 9.74 -13.54 -15.47
C ASP A 52 10.89 -14.27 -16.18
N ASP A 53 12.14 -13.94 -15.83
CA ASP A 53 13.36 -14.60 -16.34
C ASP A 53 14.38 -14.70 -15.19
N GLU A 54 14.64 -15.91 -14.72
CA GLU A 54 15.56 -16.17 -13.59
C GLU A 54 17.00 -15.78 -13.90
N LEU A 55 17.42 -15.87 -15.17
CA LEU A 55 18.79 -15.53 -15.57
C LEU A 55 18.99 -14.02 -15.63
N LYS A 56 17.98 -13.28 -16.07
CA LYS A 56 18.03 -11.81 -16.13
C LYS A 56 17.57 -11.14 -14.83
N GLY A 57 16.92 -11.88 -13.94
CA GLY A 57 16.32 -11.38 -12.71
C GLY A 57 15.10 -10.49 -12.94
N THR A 58 14.53 -10.45 -14.15
CA THR A 58 13.36 -9.61 -14.44
C THR A 58 12.12 -10.19 -13.79
N ALA A 59 11.19 -9.31 -13.41
CA ALA A 59 9.95 -9.70 -12.74
C ALA A 59 8.71 -9.33 -13.55
N TYR A 60 7.57 -9.84 -13.13
CA TYR A 60 6.27 -9.42 -13.61
C TYR A 60 5.29 -9.25 -12.47
N ALA A 61 4.17 -8.58 -12.78
CA ALA A 61 3.00 -8.55 -11.93
C ALA A 61 1.72 -8.61 -12.77
N VAL A 62 0.68 -9.22 -12.20
CA VAL A 62 -0.68 -9.22 -12.72
C VAL A 62 -1.54 -8.36 -11.80
N VAL A 63 -2.17 -7.33 -12.36
CA VAL A 63 -3.00 -6.36 -11.62
C VAL A 63 -4.40 -6.33 -12.22
N ASP A 64 -5.41 -6.56 -11.40
CA ASP A 64 -6.82 -6.37 -11.75
C ASP A 64 -7.19 -4.91 -11.49
N GLY A 65 -7.24 -4.12 -12.56
CA GLY A 65 -7.27 -2.66 -12.56
C GLY A 65 -8.65 -2.07 -12.25
N VAL A 66 -8.65 -0.91 -11.62
CA VAL A 66 -9.89 -0.14 -11.36
C VAL A 66 -10.53 0.38 -12.65
N ASP A 67 -9.80 0.36 -13.76
CA ASP A 67 -10.27 0.62 -15.12
C ASP A 67 -11.06 -0.56 -15.72
N GLY A 68 -11.23 -1.65 -14.98
CA GLY A 68 -11.95 -2.85 -15.40
C GLY A 68 -11.12 -3.80 -16.27
N ARG A 69 -9.84 -3.50 -16.51
CA ARG A 69 -8.92 -4.32 -17.29
C ARG A 69 -7.96 -5.08 -16.39
N THR A 70 -7.44 -6.21 -16.86
CA THR A 70 -6.38 -6.95 -16.16
C THR A 70 -5.06 -6.70 -16.87
N HIS A 71 -4.06 -6.24 -16.13
CA HIS A 71 -2.79 -5.79 -16.66
C HIS A 71 -1.68 -6.77 -16.31
N HIS A 72 -0.94 -7.26 -17.30
CA HIS A 72 0.34 -7.93 -17.09
C HIS A 72 1.47 -6.93 -17.30
N ILE A 73 2.21 -6.64 -16.24
CA ILE A 73 3.23 -5.60 -16.18
C ILE A 73 4.60 -6.28 -16.10
N LYS A 74 5.51 -5.94 -17.01
CA LYS A 74 6.93 -6.34 -16.93
C LYS A 74 7.71 -5.33 -16.09
N LEU A 75 8.57 -5.83 -15.23
CA LEU A 75 9.33 -5.06 -14.26
C LEU A 75 10.81 -5.43 -14.32
N PRO A 76 11.71 -4.48 -14.03
CA PRO A 76 13.15 -4.72 -14.16
C PRO A 76 13.66 -5.78 -13.20
N ASP A 77 13.05 -5.90 -12.02
CA ASP A 77 13.46 -6.81 -10.94
C ASP A 77 12.31 -7.02 -9.92
N LEU A 78 12.50 -7.96 -8.98
CA LEU A 78 11.52 -8.25 -7.93
C LEU A 78 11.29 -7.07 -6.97
N ASP A 79 12.29 -6.22 -6.75
CA ASP A 79 12.15 -5.05 -5.89
C ASP A 79 11.17 -4.04 -6.51
N ALA A 80 11.22 -3.86 -7.84
CA ALA A 80 10.26 -3.07 -8.58
C ALA A 80 8.84 -3.67 -8.60
N ALA A 81 8.68 -4.97 -8.33
CA ALA A 81 7.36 -5.58 -8.12
C ALA A 81 6.76 -5.31 -6.74
N GLY A 82 7.54 -4.71 -5.84
CA GLY A 82 7.14 -4.41 -4.47
C GLY A 82 7.02 -5.67 -3.62
N ASP A 83 6.77 -5.46 -2.32
CA ASP A 83 6.60 -6.53 -1.33
C ASP A 83 5.11 -6.84 -1.04
N GLY A 84 4.19 -6.17 -1.73
CA GLY A 84 2.75 -6.33 -1.53
C GLY A 84 2.31 -7.78 -1.67
N ALA A 85 1.41 -8.19 -0.78
CA ALA A 85 0.76 -9.48 -0.91
C ALA A 85 -0.29 -9.42 -2.01
N SER A 86 -0.41 -10.51 -2.76
CA SER A 86 -1.69 -11.10 -3.13
C SER A 86 -2.94 -10.44 -2.51
N GLY A 87 -3.67 -9.62 -3.27
CA GLY A 87 -4.90 -8.94 -2.84
C GLY A 87 -4.72 -7.47 -2.43
N SER A 88 -3.49 -7.03 -2.13
CA SER A 88 -3.17 -5.63 -1.82
C SER A 88 -3.54 -4.69 -2.95
N ILE A 89 -3.82 -3.43 -2.63
CA ILE A 89 -4.02 -2.37 -3.62
C ILE A 89 -2.66 -1.80 -4.00
N VAL A 90 -2.33 -1.80 -5.29
CA VAL A 90 -1.06 -1.34 -5.83
C VAL A 90 -1.26 -0.28 -6.90
N GLU A 91 -0.22 0.52 -7.11
CA GLU A 91 -0.15 1.49 -8.21
C GLU A 91 1.17 1.34 -8.95
N LEU A 92 1.11 1.22 -10.28
CA LEU A 92 2.28 1.33 -11.13
C LEU A 92 2.70 2.80 -11.22
N ARG A 93 3.85 3.11 -10.64
CA ARG A 93 4.43 4.45 -10.65
C ARG A 93 5.60 4.52 -11.61
N LYS A 94 5.66 5.64 -12.35
CA LYS A 94 6.84 6.05 -13.10
C LYS A 94 7.59 7.11 -12.30
N TYR A 95 8.90 6.98 -12.17
CA TYR A 95 9.75 7.96 -11.48
C TYR A 95 11.13 8.01 -12.14
N ASP A 96 11.86 9.10 -11.94
CA ASP A 96 13.25 9.19 -12.39
C ASP A 96 14.18 8.78 -11.24
N ASP A 97 15.11 7.86 -11.52
CA ASP A 97 16.14 7.49 -10.56
C ASP A 97 17.14 8.64 -10.35
N ALA A 98 18.06 8.49 -9.39
CA ALA A 98 19.09 9.49 -9.12
C ALA A 98 20.01 9.80 -10.32
N ARG A 99 19.95 9.00 -11.39
CA ARG A 99 20.69 9.19 -12.65
C ARG A 99 19.80 9.74 -13.78
N GLY A 100 18.58 10.17 -13.46
CA GLY A 100 17.62 10.71 -14.42
C GLY A 100 17.01 9.66 -15.37
N ARG A 101 17.15 8.37 -15.06
CA ARG A 101 16.55 7.32 -15.89
C ARG A 101 15.14 7.03 -15.39
N ARG A 102 14.19 7.04 -16.32
CA ARG A 102 12.81 6.66 -16.04
C ARG A 102 12.74 5.19 -15.62
N ARG A 103 12.19 4.95 -14.45
CA ARG A 103 11.93 3.63 -13.85
C ARG A 103 10.44 3.43 -13.63
N VAL A 104 10.05 2.16 -13.56
CA VAL A 104 8.71 1.73 -13.17
C VAL A 104 8.81 0.87 -11.92
N ALA A 105 7.88 1.04 -11.00
CA ALA A 105 7.74 0.16 -9.84
C ALA A 105 6.29 0.14 -9.36
N LEU A 106 5.89 -0.98 -8.75
CA LEU A 106 4.64 -1.10 -8.04
C LEU A 106 4.78 -0.55 -6.63
N ALA A 107 4.00 0.47 -6.32
CA ALA A 107 3.86 1.01 -4.98
C ALA A 107 2.62 0.42 -4.31
N VAL A 108 2.78 -0.15 -3.11
CA VAL A 108 1.64 -0.62 -2.30
C VAL A 108 0.90 0.59 -1.74
N ARG A 109 -0.38 0.72 -2.09
CA ARG A 109 -1.29 1.75 -1.58
C ARG A 109 -2.09 1.28 -0.36
N SER A 110 -2.35 -0.02 -0.26
CA SER A 110 -2.92 -0.68 0.91
C SER A 110 -2.48 -2.14 0.94
N ASP A 111 -1.96 -2.62 2.07
CA ASP A 111 -1.70 -4.04 2.27
C ASP A 111 -3.00 -4.86 2.36
N LEU A 112 -4.09 -4.24 2.83
CA LEU A 112 -5.41 -4.87 2.92
C LEU A 112 -6.07 -5.00 1.55
N ASP A 113 -6.66 -6.16 1.31
CA ASP A 113 -7.61 -6.35 0.22
C ASP A 113 -8.85 -5.46 0.38
N ILE A 114 -9.58 -5.29 -0.73
CA ILE A 114 -10.71 -4.35 -0.81
C ILE A 114 -11.84 -4.69 0.18
N GLY A 115 -12.07 -5.98 0.45
CA GLY A 115 -13.13 -6.42 1.35
C GLY A 115 -12.81 -6.07 2.80
N ARG A 116 -11.57 -6.34 3.23
CA ARG A 116 -11.09 -6.02 4.58
C ARG A 116 -11.06 -4.52 4.88
N GLN A 117 -10.97 -3.67 3.85
CA GLN A 117 -11.05 -2.22 4.05
C GLN A 117 -12.45 -1.74 4.48
N VAL A 118 -13.52 -2.43 4.10
CA VAL A 118 -14.91 -1.99 4.39
C VAL A 118 -15.13 -1.81 5.90
N THR A 119 -14.69 -2.76 6.71
CA THR A 119 -14.89 -2.77 8.17
C THR A 119 -13.65 -2.42 8.97
N ALA A 120 -12.57 -1.98 8.31
CA ALA A 120 -11.32 -1.67 8.98
C ALA A 120 -11.50 -0.53 10.00
N SER A 121 -10.85 -0.67 11.16
CA SER A 121 -10.94 0.33 12.22
C SER A 121 -10.17 1.62 11.90
N GLY A 122 -9.14 1.54 11.07
CA GLY A 122 -8.29 2.66 10.63
C GLY A 122 -8.59 3.23 9.26
N ALA A 123 -7.72 4.11 8.77
CA ALA A 123 -7.90 4.91 7.56
C ALA A 123 -7.47 4.15 6.30
N THR A 124 -8.42 3.72 5.50
CA THR A 124 -8.20 2.82 4.36
C THR A 124 -7.91 3.56 3.05
N TRP A 125 -7.55 2.82 2.01
CA TRP A 125 -7.42 3.40 0.66
C TRP A 125 -8.76 3.89 0.12
N LEU A 126 -9.87 3.21 0.47
CA LEU A 126 -11.24 3.67 0.16
C LEU A 126 -11.51 5.06 0.74
N ASP A 127 -11.15 5.29 2.01
CA ASP A 127 -11.37 6.58 2.69
C ASP A 127 -10.58 7.69 1.99
N ARG A 128 -9.34 7.41 1.56
CA ARG A 128 -8.50 8.34 0.80
C ARG A 128 -9.07 8.65 -0.57
N GLN A 129 -9.67 7.67 -1.25
CA GLN A 129 -10.37 7.91 -2.52
C GLN A 129 -11.62 8.76 -2.34
N ALA A 130 -12.41 8.51 -1.30
CA ALA A 130 -13.65 9.23 -1.05
C ALA A 130 -13.44 10.73 -0.75
N VAL A 131 -12.28 11.10 -0.20
CA VAL A 131 -11.94 12.51 0.12
C VAL A 131 -10.91 13.11 -0.84
N ALA A 132 -10.48 12.39 -1.86
CA ALA A 132 -9.52 12.88 -2.83
C ALA A 132 -10.11 14.05 -3.62
N ARG A 133 -9.28 15.07 -3.92
CA ARG A 133 -9.68 16.17 -4.80
C ARG A 133 -9.97 15.68 -6.22
N GLU A 134 -9.17 14.72 -6.67
CA GLU A 134 -9.28 14.06 -7.97
C GLU A 134 -9.30 12.55 -7.72
N PRO A 135 -10.50 11.98 -7.47
CA PRO A 135 -10.62 10.54 -7.29
C PRO A 135 -10.34 9.80 -8.61
N LEU A 136 -9.94 8.54 -8.50
CA LEU A 136 -9.75 7.69 -9.67
C LEU A 136 -11.08 7.48 -10.41
N SER A 137 -11.02 7.48 -11.74
CA SER A 137 -12.15 7.02 -12.55
C SER A 137 -12.29 5.51 -12.40
N LEU A 138 -13.42 5.07 -11.85
CA LEU A 138 -13.71 3.66 -11.61
C LEU A 138 -14.61 3.15 -12.73
N SER A 139 -14.22 2.05 -13.37
CA SER A 139 -15.05 1.36 -14.36
C SER A 139 -16.31 0.77 -13.71
N ASP A 140 -17.42 0.72 -14.45
CA ASP A 140 -18.67 0.08 -14.02
C ASP A 140 -18.60 -1.46 -14.09
N GLY A 141 -17.47 -2.02 -14.53
CA GLY A 141 -17.19 -3.46 -14.58
C GLY A 141 -15.89 -3.86 -13.90
N GLY A 142 -15.72 -5.18 -13.70
CA GLY A 142 -14.52 -5.77 -13.12
C GLY A 142 -14.20 -5.21 -11.72
N PHE A 143 -12.92 -4.95 -11.45
CA PHE A 143 -12.49 -4.46 -10.15
C PHE A 143 -12.96 -3.02 -9.86
N GLY A 144 -13.20 -2.20 -10.88
CA GLY A 144 -13.78 -0.86 -10.70
C GLY A 144 -15.12 -0.90 -9.98
N ALA A 145 -16.03 -1.78 -10.43
CA ALA A 145 -17.33 -1.99 -9.80
C ALA A 145 -17.22 -2.55 -8.38
N GLU A 146 -16.29 -3.49 -8.14
CA GLU A 146 -16.01 -4.01 -6.80
C GLU A 146 -15.57 -2.90 -5.83
N VAL A 147 -14.73 -1.97 -6.30
CA VAL A 147 -14.29 -0.80 -5.52
C VAL A 147 -15.45 0.15 -5.25
N GLN A 148 -16.28 0.48 -6.26
CA GLN A 148 -17.45 1.35 -6.07
C GLN A 148 -18.38 0.79 -4.98
N GLN A 149 -18.71 -0.50 -5.04
CA GLN A 149 -19.53 -1.17 -4.02
C GLN A 149 -18.86 -1.18 -2.64
N ALA A 150 -17.54 -1.39 -2.58
CA ALA A 150 -16.81 -1.36 -1.33
C ALA A 150 -16.79 0.05 -0.71
N MET A 151 -16.67 1.11 -1.52
CA MET A 151 -16.79 2.50 -1.06
C MET A 151 -18.16 2.79 -0.45
N GLU A 152 -19.23 2.33 -1.09
CA GLU A 152 -20.59 2.49 -0.55
C GLU A 152 -20.77 1.75 0.79
N ARG A 153 -20.36 0.49 0.87
CA ARG A 153 -20.41 -0.28 2.12
C ARG A 153 -19.54 0.34 3.21
N ARG A 154 -18.36 0.86 2.86
CA ARG A 154 -17.46 1.56 3.78
C ARG A 154 -18.10 2.84 4.32
N ALA A 155 -18.73 3.62 3.45
CA ALA A 155 -19.44 4.83 3.86
C ALA A 155 -20.56 4.51 4.85
N ASN A 156 -21.38 3.49 4.58
CA ASN A 156 -22.42 3.03 5.51
C ASN A 156 -21.84 2.61 6.86
N HIS A 157 -20.76 1.83 6.85
CA HIS A 157 -20.07 1.42 8.07
C HIS A 157 -19.53 2.61 8.88
N LEU A 158 -19.02 3.65 8.23
CA LEU A 158 -18.56 4.88 8.90
C LEU A 158 -19.72 5.72 9.45
N VAL A 159 -20.88 5.71 8.79
CA VAL A 159 -22.12 6.34 9.28
C VAL A 159 -22.60 5.64 10.56
N GLU A 160 -22.60 4.30 10.59
CA GLU A 160 -22.93 3.53 11.80
C GLU A 160 -22.00 3.83 12.98
N GLN A 161 -20.76 4.22 12.71
CA GLN A 161 -19.78 4.64 13.73
C GLN A 161 -19.85 6.13 14.10
N GLY A 162 -20.77 6.90 13.51
CA GLY A 162 -20.89 8.34 13.74
C GLY A 162 -19.70 9.17 13.23
N LEU A 163 -18.88 8.60 12.33
CA LEU A 163 -17.72 9.28 11.74
C LEU A 163 -18.06 10.03 10.46
N THR A 164 -19.28 9.88 9.98
CA THR A 164 -19.77 10.38 8.69
C THR A 164 -21.28 10.57 8.77
N GLU A 165 -21.80 11.60 8.12
CA GLU A 165 -23.24 11.87 8.07
C GLU A 165 -23.75 11.72 6.64
N ARG A 166 -24.89 11.05 6.47
CA ARG A 166 -25.57 10.99 5.18
C ARG A 166 -26.41 12.26 5.02
N GLN A 167 -26.10 13.08 4.01
CA GLN A 167 -26.86 14.28 3.68
C GLN A 167 -27.47 14.15 2.29
N GLY A 168 -28.79 13.94 2.22
CA GLY A 168 -29.51 13.71 0.98
C GLY A 168 -28.97 12.47 0.24
N HIS A 169 -28.54 12.66 -1.01
CA HIS A 169 -27.96 11.61 -1.85
C HIS A 169 -26.44 11.43 -1.64
N GLY A 170 -25.81 12.27 -0.81
CA GLY A 170 -24.37 12.31 -0.60
C GLY A 170 -23.95 11.93 0.82
N VAL A 171 -22.65 11.74 0.98
CA VAL A 171 -21.99 11.39 2.24
C VAL A 171 -21.06 12.53 2.62
N VAL A 172 -21.27 13.12 3.79
CA VAL A 172 -20.42 14.20 4.33
C VAL A 172 -19.48 13.61 5.36
N PHE A 173 -18.19 13.64 5.04
CA PHE A 173 -17.15 13.15 5.92
C PHE A 173 -16.78 14.19 6.97
N THR A 174 -16.57 13.73 8.20
CA THR A 174 -16.08 14.61 9.29
C THR A 174 -14.74 15.25 8.90
N ARG A 175 -14.52 16.50 9.32
CA ARG A 175 -13.21 17.15 9.14
C ARG A 175 -12.12 16.27 9.73
N LYS A 176 -11.02 16.09 8.99
CA LYS A 176 -9.88 15.24 9.39
C LYS A 176 -10.22 13.75 9.62
N LEU A 177 -11.24 13.21 8.93
CA LEU A 177 -11.62 11.79 8.99
C LEU A 177 -10.40 10.84 8.97
N ILE A 178 -9.48 11.05 8.02
CA ILE A 178 -8.29 10.22 7.85
C ILE A 178 -7.41 10.22 9.11
N ASP A 179 -7.20 11.38 9.74
CA ASP A 179 -6.39 11.49 10.95
C ASP A 179 -7.10 10.87 12.15
N THR A 180 -8.43 11.03 12.25
CA THR A 180 -9.24 10.41 13.31
C THR A 180 -9.18 8.88 13.24
N LEU A 181 -9.41 8.32 12.06
CA LEU A 181 -9.35 6.87 11.83
C LEU A 181 -7.94 6.31 12.10
N ARG A 182 -6.89 6.99 11.59
CA ARG A 182 -5.50 6.61 11.85
C ARG A 182 -5.20 6.61 13.34
N ARG A 183 -5.58 7.67 14.06
CA ARG A 183 -5.33 7.79 15.49
C ARG A 183 -6.00 6.66 16.25
N ARG A 184 -7.27 6.35 15.95
CA ARG A 184 -8.01 5.26 16.59
C ARG A 184 -7.33 3.91 16.40
N GLU A 185 -6.85 3.61 15.19
CA GLU A 185 -6.16 2.35 14.91
C GLU A 185 -4.80 2.25 15.63
N LEU A 186 -4.03 3.35 15.66
CA LEU A 186 -2.75 3.38 16.36
C LEU A 186 -2.90 3.31 17.88
N ASP A 187 -3.92 3.98 18.44
CA ASP A 187 -4.22 3.92 19.87
C ASP A 187 -4.59 2.48 20.27
N ALA A 188 -5.48 1.82 19.53
CA ALA A 188 -5.87 0.44 19.81
C ALA A 188 -4.69 -0.54 19.70
N LEU A 189 -3.82 -0.38 18.71
CA LEU A 189 -2.61 -1.20 18.58
C LEU A 189 -1.61 -0.92 19.71
N GLY A 190 -1.40 0.36 20.03
CA GLY A 190 -0.49 0.79 21.09
C GLY A 190 -0.91 0.27 22.47
N GLU A 191 -2.19 0.38 22.81
CA GLU A 191 -2.75 -0.17 24.05
C GLU A 191 -2.56 -1.70 24.14
N LYS A 192 -2.83 -2.42 23.04
CA LYS A 192 -2.61 -3.86 22.96
C LYS A 192 -1.13 -4.21 23.19
N LEU A 193 -0.22 -3.58 22.47
CA LEU A 193 1.22 -3.84 22.59
C LEU A 193 1.75 -3.48 23.98
N ALA A 194 1.25 -2.41 24.60
CA ALA A 194 1.61 -2.03 25.96
C ALA A 194 1.18 -3.08 26.98
N ALA A 195 -0.02 -3.65 26.83
CA ALA A 195 -0.50 -4.75 27.67
C ALA A 195 0.32 -6.04 27.48
N GLU A 196 0.75 -6.34 26.26
CA GLU A 196 1.54 -7.54 25.95
C GLU A 196 3.01 -7.45 26.38
N THR A 197 3.61 -6.26 26.28
CA THR A 197 5.06 -6.05 26.53
C THR A 197 5.38 -5.45 27.89
N GLY A 198 4.40 -4.84 28.56
CA GLY A 198 4.60 -4.05 29.77
C GLY A 198 5.29 -2.69 29.55
N GLN A 199 5.58 -2.33 28.29
CA GLN A 199 6.19 -1.04 27.94
C GLN A 199 5.10 0.02 27.68
N PRO A 200 5.26 1.27 28.14
CA PRO A 200 4.28 2.31 27.86
C PRO A 200 4.29 2.71 26.38
N PHE A 201 3.10 2.94 25.82
CA PHE A 201 2.92 3.48 24.48
C PHE A 201 2.98 5.02 24.50
N ASN A 202 3.98 5.58 23.83
CA ASN A 202 4.21 7.02 23.72
C ASN A 202 3.68 7.53 22.38
N ARG A 203 2.78 8.52 22.40
CA ARG A 203 2.27 9.18 21.20
C ARG A 203 3.29 10.20 20.69
N ILE A 204 3.42 10.30 19.37
CA ILE A 204 4.27 11.31 18.72
C ILE A 204 3.40 12.44 18.15
N GLY A 205 3.79 13.67 18.45
CA GLY A 205 3.35 14.89 17.78
C GLY A 205 4.09 15.16 16.47
N SER A 206 3.48 15.95 15.57
CA SER A 206 4.15 16.39 14.33
C SER A 206 5.39 17.24 14.65
N GLY A 207 6.50 17.01 13.95
CA GLY A 207 7.77 17.72 14.14
C GLY A 207 8.64 17.19 15.28
N GLU A 208 8.20 16.15 15.99
CA GLU A 208 8.99 15.55 17.06
C GLU A 208 10.11 14.64 16.52
N TYR A 209 11.20 14.61 17.28
CA TYR A 209 12.33 13.74 17.05
C TYR A 209 12.03 12.34 17.58
N VAL A 210 12.33 11.33 16.77
CA VAL A 210 12.13 9.92 17.08
C VAL A 210 13.51 9.26 17.12
N ALA A 211 13.83 8.56 18.20
CA ALA A 211 15.04 7.74 18.26
C ALA A 211 14.83 6.52 19.15
N GLY A 212 15.40 5.39 18.74
CA GLY A 212 15.26 4.14 19.47
C GLY A 212 15.61 2.93 18.61
N THR A 213 15.41 1.75 19.16
CA THR A 213 15.62 0.48 18.47
C THR A 213 14.39 0.14 17.64
N TYR A 214 14.57 -0.08 16.34
CA TYR A 214 13.48 -0.56 15.49
C TYR A 214 13.18 -2.04 15.80
N ARG A 215 11.99 -2.30 16.36
CA ARG A 215 11.60 -3.63 16.87
C ARG A 215 10.82 -4.47 15.87
N GLN A 216 9.85 -3.87 15.20
CA GLN A 216 8.90 -4.60 14.36
C GLN A 216 8.13 -3.66 13.41
N ARG A 217 7.74 -4.18 12.24
CA ARG A 217 6.79 -3.55 11.30
C ARG A 217 5.37 -4.08 11.50
N PHE A 218 4.39 -3.21 11.33
CA PHE A 218 2.96 -3.52 11.32
C PHE A 218 2.35 -3.04 9.99
N ALA A 219 1.59 -3.92 9.35
CA ALA A 219 0.77 -3.57 8.19
C ALA A 219 -0.67 -3.31 8.67
N LEU A 220 -1.07 -2.04 8.72
CA LEU A 220 -2.36 -1.57 9.21
C LEU A 220 -3.22 -1.01 8.06
N ALA A 221 -4.50 -0.76 8.32
CA ALA A 221 -5.37 -0.10 7.33
C ALA A 221 -4.82 1.29 6.98
N SER A 222 -4.34 2.02 8.00
CA SER A 222 -3.76 3.36 7.88
C SER A 222 -2.41 3.41 7.18
N GLY A 223 -1.83 2.27 6.83
CA GLY A 223 -0.52 2.14 6.21
C GLY A 223 0.42 1.29 7.05
N ARG A 224 1.71 1.33 6.70
CA ARG A 224 2.75 0.58 7.40
C ARG A 224 3.37 1.41 8.51
N PHE A 225 3.53 0.82 9.68
CA PHE A 225 4.11 1.45 10.85
C PHE A 225 5.26 0.63 11.42
N ALA A 226 6.26 1.31 11.96
CA ALA A 226 7.37 0.74 12.69
C ALA A 226 7.19 1.01 14.19
N MET A 227 7.49 0.02 15.01
CA MET A 227 7.64 0.19 16.45
C MET A 227 9.09 0.54 16.76
N ILE A 228 9.27 1.71 17.39
CA ILE A 228 10.57 2.21 17.84
C ILE A 228 10.56 2.18 19.37
N ASP A 229 11.50 1.45 19.96
CA ASP A 229 11.67 1.29 21.41
C ASP A 229 12.82 2.19 21.89
N ASP A 230 12.51 3.19 22.70
CA ASP A 230 13.49 4.16 23.23
C ASP A 230 14.11 3.72 24.57
N GLY A 231 13.72 2.55 25.09
CA GLY A 231 14.14 2.01 26.38
C GLY A 231 13.29 2.46 27.58
N LEU A 232 12.46 3.49 27.43
CA LEU A 232 11.48 3.95 28.44
C LEU A 232 10.04 3.62 28.04
N GLY A 233 9.80 3.40 26.75
CA GLY A 233 8.54 2.98 26.15
C GLY A 233 8.74 2.70 24.67
N PHE A 234 7.64 2.70 23.93
CA PHE A 234 7.71 2.57 22.48
C PHE A 234 6.77 3.53 21.77
N GLN A 235 7.09 3.79 20.52
CA GLN A 235 6.35 4.67 19.62
C GLN A 235 6.00 3.92 18.34
N LEU A 236 4.83 4.23 17.76
CA LEU A 236 4.41 3.72 16.45
C LEU A 236 4.54 4.85 15.43
N VAL A 237 5.41 4.64 14.44
CA VAL A 237 5.73 5.66 13.44
C VAL A 237 5.55 5.17 12.02
N PRO A 238 5.24 6.05 11.06
CA PRO A 238 5.20 5.69 9.64
C PRO A 238 6.49 4.98 9.20
N TRP A 239 6.33 3.78 8.64
CA TRP A 239 7.45 2.98 8.15
C TRP A 239 7.88 3.45 6.75
N SER A 240 9.17 3.34 6.45
CA SER A 240 9.73 3.60 5.12
C SER A 240 10.67 2.47 4.70
N PRO A 241 10.86 2.22 3.39
CA PRO A 241 11.75 1.15 2.90
C PRO A 241 13.18 1.19 3.45
N SER A 242 13.70 2.37 3.80
CA SER A 242 15.02 2.51 4.40
C SER A 242 15.17 1.83 5.78
N LEU A 243 14.06 1.53 6.47
CA LEU A 243 14.07 0.80 7.74
C LEU A 243 14.17 -0.72 7.58
N GLU A 244 13.88 -1.31 6.42
CA GLU A 244 13.74 -2.76 6.25
C GLU A 244 14.93 -3.54 6.84
N ASN A 245 16.16 -3.07 6.57
CA ASN A 245 17.41 -3.70 7.01
C ASN A 245 17.94 -3.19 8.37
N GLN A 246 17.11 -2.49 9.14
CA GLN A 246 17.48 -1.86 10.41
C GLN A 246 16.84 -2.52 11.63
N ILE A 247 16.21 -3.68 11.47
CA ILE A 247 15.59 -4.42 12.58
C ILE A 247 16.63 -4.71 13.67
N GLY A 248 16.27 -4.44 14.93
CA GLY A 248 17.15 -4.57 16.10
C GLY A 248 18.26 -3.51 16.19
N LYS A 249 18.35 -2.56 15.26
CA LYS A 249 19.35 -1.48 15.30
C LYS A 249 18.72 -0.19 15.81
N HIS A 250 19.58 0.66 16.39
CA HIS A 250 19.19 2.00 16.79
C HIS A 250 19.07 2.91 15.55
N VAL A 251 17.93 3.58 15.43
CA VAL A 251 17.58 4.48 14.34
C VAL A 251 17.11 5.81 14.92
N SER A 252 17.21 6.87 14.13
CA SER A 252 16.74 8.20 14.51
C SER A 252 16.11 8.90 13.31
N GLY A 253 15.19 9.83 13.54
CA GLY A 253 14.57 10.60 12.46
C GLY A 253 13.68 11.72 12.96
N VAL A 254 13.25 12.56 12.04
CA VAL A 254 12.34 13.69 12.32
C VAL A 254 11.04 13.49 11.56
N ALA A 255 9.92 13.62 12.28
CA ALA A 255 8.59 13.56 11.68
C ALA A 255 8.37 14.77 10.75
N ARG A 256 8.00 14.48 9.50
CA ARG A 256 7.69 15.48 8.49
C ARG A 256 6.21 15.88 8.51
N ASN A 257 5.91 17.05 7.97
CA ASN A 257 4.53 17.57 7.86
C ASN A 257 3.64 16.74 6.92
N ASP A 258 4.23 15.98 5.99
CA ASP A 258 3.52 15.07 5.09
C ASP A 258 3.20 13.70 5.72
N GLY A 259 3.54 13.53 7.00
CA GLY A 259 3.32 12.28 7.74
C GLY A 259 4.35 11.19 7.45
N GLY A 260 5.46 11.50 6.77
CA GLY A 260 6.64 10.62 6.70
C GLY A 260 7.63 10.89 7.85
N ILE A 261 8.68 10.07 7.94
CA ILE A 261 9.86 10.34 8.78
C ILE A 261 11.08 10.41 7.87
N ASP A 262 11.89 11.45 8.05
CA ASP A 262 13.23 11.53 7.48
C ASP A 262 14.21 10.81 8.42
N TRP A 263 14.73 9.66 7.98
CA TRP A 263 15.53 8.77 8.80
C TRP A 263 17.03 9.06 8.68
N SER A 264 17.69 9.26 9.82
CA SER A 264 19.14 9.28 9.97
C SER A 264 19.64 7.99 10.62
N PHE A 265 20.39 7.20 9.85
CA PHE A 265 21.07 6.00 10.32
C PHE A 265 22.48 6.37 10.77
N GLY A 266 22.65 6.65 12.06
CA GLY A 266 23.95 7.03 12.61
C GLY A 266 24.99 5.90 12.44
N ARG A 267 26.10 6.19 11.76
CA ARG A 267 27.37 5.48 12.05
C ARG A 267 27.76 5.89 13.47
N LYS A 268 28.11 4.94 14.35
CA LYS A 268 28.72 5.22 15.66
C LYS A 268 29.71 6.39 15.49
N ARG A 269 29.41 7.56 16.06
CA ARG A 269 30.45 8.52 16.38
C ARG A 269 31.31 7.83 17.43
N ALA A 270 32.46 7.31 17.01
CA ALA A 270 33.54 7.06 17.94
C ALA A 270 33.80 8.41 18.62
N MET A 271 33.48 8.50 19.92
CA MET A 271 33.99 9.58 20.75
C MET A 271 35.52 9.42 20.76
N GLY A 272 36.19 10.27 20.00
CA GLY A 272 37.61 10.56 20.22
C GLY A 272 37.71 11.45 21.45
N LEU A 273 38.61 11.05 22.35
CA LEU A 273 39.05 11.76 23.55
C LEU A 273 39.35 13.25 23.30
#